data_AF-A0A3N5RFF3-F1
#
_entry.id   AF-A0A3N5RFF3-F1
#
_cell.length_a   1.000
_cell.length_b   1.000
_cell.length_c   1.000
_cell.angle_alpha   90.00
_cell.angle_beta   90.00
_cell.angle_gamma   90.00
#
_symmetry.space_group_name_H-M   'P 1'
#
loop_
_entity.id
_entity.type
_entity.pdbx_description
1 polymer ?
#
loop_
_entity_poly.entity_id
_entity_poly.type
_entity_poly.pdbx_seq_one_letter_code
_entity_poly.pdbx_strand_id
1 'polypeptide(L)'
;MTKIITAENKINNNDKLRGLKDFNEVFEFVKYSVNSVYEMKRAGLSLMLHRMPTRVGAYHVLGSNVIAINSILLEQVKKYSASNDEYNSYLFTVLLHEYLHSFGILDEHIVRQMCVELCEKFFGEEPMVTVIAHD
;
A
#
# COMPACT_ATOMS: atom_id res chain seq x y z
N MET A 1 9.31 -5.90 19.78
CA MET A 1 8.14 -6.33 20.60
C MET A 1 6.95 -5.88 19.78
N THR A 2 6.40 -6.79 18.97
CA THR A 2 5.40 -6.46 17.95
C THR A 2 4.24 -5.70 18.60
N LYS A 3 3.93 -4.50 18.08
CA LYS A 3 2.80 -3.72 18.58
C LYS A 3 1.53 -4.57 18.46
N ILE A 4 0.86 -4.81 19.59
CA ILE A 4 -0.47 -5.43 19.58
C ILE A 4 -1.43 -4.39 18.97
N ILE A 5 -1.95 -4.69 17.79
CA ILE A 5 -2.96 -3.86 17.12
C ILE A 5 -4.33 -4.30 17.63
N THR A 6 -4.99 -3.45 18.42
CA THR A 6 -6.32 -3.73 18.96
C THR A 6 -7.41 -3.49 17.93
N ALA A 7 -8.65 -3.95 18.20
CA ALA A 7 -9.80 -3.65 17.36
C ALA A 7 -10.03 -2.13 17.17
N GLU A 8 -9.84 -1.34 18.22
CA GLU A 8 -9.93 0.12 18.14
C GLU A 8 -8.84 0.71 17.22
N ASN A 9 -7.62 0.17 17.27
CA ASN A 9 -6.58 0.58 16.34
C ASN A 9 -6.96 0.27 14.89
N LYS A 10 -7.53 -0.90 14.62
CA LYS A 10 -7.99 -1.30 13.28
C LYS A 10 -9.05 -0.34 12.74
N ILE A 11 -10.07 0.00 13.54
CA ILE A 11 -11.12 0.97 13.15
C ILE A 11 -10.49 2.34 12.83
N ASN A 12 -9.65 2.85 13.72
CA ASN A 12 -8.95 4.13 13.51
C ASN A 12 -8.04 4.11 12.27
N ASN A 13 -7.41 2.98 11.96
CA ASN A 13 -6.58 2.84 10.76
C ASN A 13 -7.43 2.91 9.48
N ASN A 14 -8.62 2.30 9.47
CA ASN A 14 -9.57 2.41 8.35
C ASN A 14 -10.03 3.85 8.14
N ASP A 15 -10.41 4.56 9.22
CA ASP A 15 -10.83 5.95 9.14
C ASP A 15 -9.71 6.88 8.67
N LYS A 16 -8.47 6.61 9.11
CA LYS A 16 -7.28 7.31 8.62
C LYS A 16 -7.10 7.10 7.13
N LEU A 17 -7.11 5.85 6.65
CA LEU A 17 -6.92 5.52 5.24
C LEU A 17 -7.94 6.26 4.36
N ARG A 18 -9.22 6.27 4.77
CA ARG A 18 -10.30 7.01 4.09
C ARG A 18 -10.05 8.51 4.00
N GLY A 19 -9.42 9.08 5.03
CA GLY A 19 -9.16 10.50 5.15
C GLY A 19 -7.90 11.01 4.44
N LEU A 20 -7.04 10.12 3.91
CA LEU A 20 -5.80 10.52 3.23
C LEU A 20 -6.10 11.24 1.92
N LYS A 21 -5.35 12.31 1.66
CA LYS A 21 -5.66 13.27 0.58
C LYS A 21 -4.82 13.09 -0.67
N ASP A 22 -3.61 12.58 -0.53
CA ASP A 22 -2.66 12.47 -1.62
C ASP A 22 -1.73 11.26 -1.51
N PHE A 23 -0.92 11.05 -2.56
CA PHE A 23 0.03 9.95 -2.68
C PHE A 23 1.07 9.90 -1.57
N ASN A 24 1.53 11.06 -1.12
CA ASN A 24 2.57 11.14 -0.10
C ASN A 24 1.99 10.71 1.26
N GLU A 25 0.79 11.17 1.58
CA GLU A 25 0.09 10.74 2.79
C GLU A 25 -0.16 9.23 2.80
N VAL A 26 -0.61 8.65 1.68
CA VAL A 26 -0.79 7.19 1.56
C VAL A 26 0.53 6.45 1.71
N PHE A 27 1.62 6.95 1.11
CA PHE A 27 2.92 6.28 1.20
C PHE A 27 3.54 6.36 2.60
N GLU A 28 3.41 7.49 3.30
CA GLU A 28 3.82 7.58 4.71
C GLU A 28 3.00 6.62 5.57
N PHE A 29 1.72 6.44 5.25
CA PHE A 29 0.88 5.48 5.94
C PHE A 29 1.28 4.02 5.67
N VAL A 30 1.70 3.68 4.44
CA VAL A 30 2.31 2.39 4.10
C VAL A 30 3.58 2.13 4.91
N LYS A 31 4.48 3.12 5.01
CA LYS A 31 5.70 2.98 5.84
C LYS A 31 5.36 2.73 7.30
N TYR A 32 4.36 3.46 7.82
CA TYR A 32 3.89 3.32 9.19
C TYR A 32 3.28 1.94 9.45
N SER A 33 2.45 1.42 8.54
CA SER A 33 1.80 0.11 8.68
C SER A 33 2.81 -1.03 8.65
N VAL A 34 3.74 -1.02 7.70
CA VAL A 34 4.81 -2.03 7.59
C VAL A 34 5.70 -2.03 8.83
N ASN A 35 6.09 -0.86 9.32
CA ASN A 35 6.85 -0.79 10.56
C ASN A 35 6.05 -1.28 11.78
N SER A 36 4.73 -1.07 11.79
CA SER A 36 3.88 -1.49 12.92
C SER A 36 3.68 -3.00 12.98
N VAL A 37 3.60 -3.67 11.83
CA VAL A 37 3.36 -5.12 11.72
C VAL A 37 4.67 -5.91 11.67
N TYR A 38 5.64 -5.47 10.87
CA TYR A 38 6.88 -6.21 10.59
C TYR A 38 8.13 -5.64 11.25
N GLU A 39 8.04 -4.50 11.95
CA GLU A 39 9.21 -3.78 12.52
C GLU A 39 10.28 -3.43 11.44
N MET A 40 9.85 -3.31 10.17
CA MET A 40 10.70 -3.00 9.02
C MET A 40 10.60 -1.53 8.62
N LYS A 41 11.75 -0.90 8.32
CA LYS A 41 11.83 0.49 7.84
C LYS A 41 12.85 0.61 6.72
N ARG A 42 12.51 1.35 5.65
CA ARG A 42 13.45 1.78 4.62
C ARG A 42 13.29 3.29 4.39
N ALA A 43 14.38 4.02 4.58
CA ALA A 43 14.46 5.45 4.29
C ALA A 43 14.99 5.69 2.87
N GLY A 44 14.88 6.93 2.41
CA GLY A 44 15.51 7.38 1.16
C GLY A 44 14.78 7.00 -0.12
N LEU A 45 13.57 6.45 -0.04
CA LEU A 45 12.74 6.15 -1.22
C LEU A 45 12.08 7.42 -1.76
N SER A 46 12.08 7.57 -3.07
CA SER A 46 11.35 8.58 -3.83
C SER A 46 10.18 7.96 -4.57
N LEU A 47 9.04 8.64 -4.57
CA LEU A 47 7.91 8.30 -5.43
C LEU A 47 8.04 9.05 -6.74
N MET A 48 7.80 8.37 -7.86
CA MET A 48 7.79 8.98 -9.19
C MET A 48 6.50 8.61 -9.90
N LEU A 49 5.75 9.61 -10.37
CA LEU A 49 4.66 9.35 -11.31
C LEU A 49 5.24 9.13 -12.71
N HIS A 50 4.88 8.02 -13.34
CA HIS A 50 5.33 7.69 -14.69
C HIS A 50 4.15 7.22 -15.54
N ARG A 51 4.11 7.63 -16.80
CA ARG A 51 3.03 7.21 -17.71
C ARG A 51 3.41 5.87 -18.35
N MET A 52 2.63 4.84 -18.07
CA MET A 52 2.90 3.46 -18.53
C MET A 52 1.64 2.77 -19.05
N PRO A 53 1.75 1.66 -19.78
CA PRO A 53 0.60 0.81 -20.10
C PRO A 53 -0.16 0.40 -18.85
N THR A 54 -1.50 0.40 -18.90
CA THR A 54 -2.40 0.17 -17.74
C THR A 54 -2.29 -1.22 -17.10
N ARG A 55 -1.59 -2.15 -17.76
CA ARG A 55 -1.25 -3.47 -17.20
C ARG A 55 -0.19 -3.41 -16.10
N VAL A 56 0.48 -2.27 -15.92
CA VAL A 56 1.50 -2.04 -14.89
C VAL A 56 0.96 -0.97 -13.94
N GLY A 57 0.79 -1.29 -12.66
CA GLY A 57 0.27 -0.35 -11.67
C GLY A 57 1.35 0.49 -10.99
N ALA A 58 2.44 -0.15 -10.60
CA ALA A 58 3.66 0.48 -10.17
C ALA A 58 4.84 -0.49 -10.43
N TYR A 59 6.07 -0.01 -10.25
CA TYR A 59 7.23 -0.87 -10.12
C TYR A 59 8.30 -0.20 -9.26
N HIS A 60 9.03 -1.01 -8.50
CA HIS A 60 10.32 -0.67 -7.93
C HIS A 60 11.42 -1.00 -8.94
N VAL A 61 12.27 -0.02 -9.30
CA VAL A 61 13.47 -0.34 -10.09
C VAL A 61 14.44 -1.05 -9.17
N LEU A 62 14.69 -2.33 -9.42
CA LEU A 62 15.64 -3.14 -8.65
C LEU A 62 16.99 -2.42 -8.53
N GLY A 63 17.52 -2.33 -7.32
CA GLY A 63 18.76 -1.60 -7.03
C GLY A 63 18.63 -0.08 -6.94
N SER A 64 17.43 0.48 -7.12
CA SER A 64 17.17 1.92 -6.96
C SER A 64 16.47 2.26 -5.65
N ASN A 65 16.31 3.57 -5.43
CA ASN A 65 15.44 4.11 -4.38
C ASN A 65 14.14 4.71 -4.94
N VAL A 66 13.68 4.27 -6.11
CA VAL A 66 12.49 4.83 -6.76
C VAL A 66 11.38 3.79 -6.84
N ILE A 67 10.21 4.16 -6.35
CA ILE A 67 8.95 3.48 -6.67
C ILE A 67 8.25 4.34 -7.73
N ALA A 68 8.13 3.78 -8.94
CA ALA A 68 7.44 4.43 -10.04
C ALA A 68 5.98 3.97 -10.05
N ILE A 69 5.03 4.91 -10.01
CA ILE A 69 3.60 4.63 -10.01
C ILE A 69 3.01 5.03 -11.35
N ASN A 70 2.15 4.19 -11.92
CA ASN A 70 1.51 4.46 -13.20
C ASN A 70 0.41 5.52 -13.08
N SER A 71 0.71 6.74 -13.52
CA SER A 71 -0.25 7.85 -13.40
C SER A 71 -1.51 7.63 -14.24
N ILE A 72 -1.43 6.90 -15.36
CA ILE A 72 -2.59 6.59 -16.21
C ILE A 72 -3.56 5.66 -15.47
N LEU A 73 -3.03 4.63 -14.81
CA LEU A 73 -3.86 3.71 -14.06
C LEU A 73 -4.50 4.41 -12.85
N LEU A 74 -3.74 5.24 -12.14
CA LEU A 74 -4.27 6.01 -11.03
C LEU A 74 -5.39 6.97 -11.43
N GLU A 75 -5.23 7.67 -12.55
CA GLU A 75 -6.29 8.54 -13.10
C GLU A 75 -7.56 7.74 -13.43
N GLN A 76 -7.40 6.54 -13.98
CA GLN A 76 -8.53 5.64 -14.27
C GLN A 76 -9.20 5.16 -13.00
N VAL A 77 -8.44 4.62 -12.04
CA VAL A 77 -8.99 4.16 -10.75
C VAL A 77 -9.72 5.33 -10.08
N LYS A 78 -9.10 6.51 -9.98
CA LYS A 78 -9.76 7.70 -9.41
C LYS A 78 -11.06 8.08 -10.12
N LYS A 79 -11.12 7.91 -11.44
CA LYS A 79 -12.30 8.23 -12.24
C LYS A 79 -13.44 7.22 -12.05
N TYR A 80 -13.10 5.94 -11.84
CA TYR A 80 -14.08 4.86 -11.75
C TYR A 80 -14.40 4.42 -10.32
N SER A 81 -13.58 4.79 -9.33
CA SER A 81 -13.86 4.53 -7.93
C SER A 81 -15.15 5.21 -7.49
N ALA A 82 -16.00 4.46 -6.82
CA ALA A 82 -17.25 4.96 -6.26
C ALA A 82 -17.03 5.85 -5.02
N SER A 83 -15.85 5.76 -4.40
CA SER A 83 -15.52 6.52 -3.19
C SER A 83 -14.01 6.76 -3.03
N ASN A 84 -13.66 7.72 -2.17
CA ASN A 84 -12.26 7.91 -1.74
C ASN A 84 -11.72 6.69 -0.98
N ASP A 85 -12.57 5.93 -0.29
CA ASP A 85 -12.17 4.72 0.43
C ASP A 85 -11.62 3.67 -0.54
N GLU A 86 -12.34 3.45 -1.64
CA GLU A 86 -11.93 2.52 -2.71
C GLU A 86 -10.62 2.96 -3.38
N TYR A 87 -10.52 4.24 -3.75
CA TYR A 87 -9.31 4.79 -4.36
C TYR A 87 -8.10 4.69 -3.43
N ASN A 88 -8.25 5.08 -2.15
CA ASN A 88 -7.16 5.02 -1.18
C ASN A 88 -6.77 3.58 -0.83
N SER A 89 -7.73 2.67 -0.75
CA SER A 89 -7.48 1.23 -0.53
C SER A 89 -6.68 0.62 -1.68
N TYR A 90 -7.04 0.95 -2.93
CA TYR A 90 -6.28 0.53 -4.11
C TYR A 90 -4.85 1.07 -4.09
N LEU A 91 -4.71 2.38 -3.90
CA LEU A 91 -3.40 3.05 -3.91
C LEU A 91 -2.50 2.52 -2.78
N PHE A 92 -3.06 2.30 -1.59
CA PHE A 92 -2.33 1.71 -0.47
C PHE A 92 -1.79 0.33 -0.82
N THR A 93 -2.60 -0.55 -1.41
CA THR A 93 -2.21 -1.93 -1.73
C THR A 93 -1.10 -1.97 -2.78
N VAL A 94 -1.19 -1.15 -3.83
CA VAL A 94 -0.13 -1.02 -4.85
C VAL A 94 1.18 -0.51 -4.23
N LEU A 95 1.11 0.54 -3.41
CA LEU A 95 2.29 1.09 -2.77
C LEU A 95 2.92 0.15 -1.74
N LEU A 96 2.09 -0.60 -1.02
CA LEU A 96 2.56 -1.61 -0.07
C LEU A 96 3.37 -2.69 -0.77
N HIS A 97 2.86 -3.22 -1.89
CA HIS A 97 3.53 -4.23 -2.70
C HIS A 97 4.93 -3.77 -3.14
N GLU A 98 5.03 -2.57 -3.73
CA GLU A 98 6.32 -2.04 -4.17
C GLU A 98 7.25 -1.67 -3.01
N TYR A 99 6.70 -1.22 -1.89
CA TYR A 99 7.51 -0.93 -0.71
C TYR A 99 8.09 -2.21 -0.11
N LEU A 100 7.38 -3.34 -0.14
CA LEU A 100 7.91 -4.64 0.26
C LEU A 100 9.01 -5.14 -0.70
N HIS A 101 8.85 -4.96 -2.01
CA HIS A 101 9.93 -5.22 -2.98
C HIS A 101 11.17 -4.37 -2.70
N SER A 102 10.97 -3.15 -2.18
CA SER A 102 12.07 -2.33 -1.70
C SER A 102 12.78 -2.90 -0.47
N PHE A 103 12.42 -4.03 0.13
CA PHE A 103 13.31 -4.71 1.09
C PHE A 103 14.21 -5.76 0.46
N GLY A 104 14.17 -5.90 -0.87
CA GLY A 104 14.86 -6.95 -1.62
C GLY A 104 14.10 -8.28 -1.62
N ILE A 105 12.82 -8.27 -1.25
CA ILE A 105 11.92 -9.43 -1.32
C ILE A 105 11.46 -9.53 -2.77
N LEU A 106 11.99 -10.49 -3.53
CA LEU A 106 11.73 -10.60 -4.98
C LEU A 106 10.66 -11.63 -5.32
N ASP A 107 10.31 -12.50 -4.36
CA ASP A 107 9.32 -13.53 -4.57
C ASP A 107 7.90 -12.93 -4.47
N GLU A 108 7.23 -12.87 -5.61
CA GLU A 108 5.87 -12.38 -5.79
C GLU A 108 4.83 -13.06 -4.88
N HIS A 109 5.03 -14.34 -4.57
CA HIS A 109 4.13 -15.08 -3.69
C HIS A 109 4.32 -14.62 -2.25
N ILE A 110 5.57 -14.46 -1.81
CA ILE A 110 5.91 -13.96 -0.48
C ILE A 110 5.38 -12.52 -0.30
N VAL A 111 5.59 -11.64 -1.27
CA VAL A 111 5.11 -10.25 -1.18
C VAL A 111 3.58 -10.20 -1.10
N ARG A 112 2.85 -10.98 -1.89
CA ARG A 112 1.38 -11.06 -1.80
C ARG A 112 0.92 -11.54 -0.43
N GLN A 113 1.53 -12.60 0.11
CA GLN A 113 1.19 -13.10 1.44
C GLN A 113 1.43 -12.05 2.52
N MET A 114 2.53 -11.30 2.43
CA MET A 114 2.82 -10.21 3.35
C MET A 114 1.83 -9.03 3.21
N CYS A 115 1.39 -8.70 1.98
CA CYS A 115 0.36 -7.69 1.80
C CYS A 115 -0.95 -8.08 2.51
N VAL A 116 -1.42 -9.30 2.27
CA VAL A 116 -2.64 -9.86 2.90
C VAL A 116 -2.52 -9.86 4.42
N GLU A 117 -1.45 -10.47 4.94
CA GLU A 117 -1.23 -10.58 6.39
C GLU A 117 -1.17 -9.21 7.06
N LEU A 118 -0.50 -8.23 6.43
CA LEU A 118 -0.47 -6.86 6.93
C LEU A 118 -1.86 -6.25 6.95
N CYS A 119 -2.63 -6.37 5.87
CA CYS A 119 -3.97 -5.79 5.81
C CYS A 119 -4.90 -6.38 6.88
N GLU A 120 -4.88 -7.70 7.07
CA GLU A 120 -5.68 -8.38 8.11
C GLU A 120 -5.27 -7.97 9.54
N LYS A 121 -3.97 -7.88 9.79
CA LYS A 121 -3.44 -7.47 11.10
C LYS A 121 -3.66 -5.99 11.39
N PHE A 122 -3.57 -5.13 10.37
CA PHE A 122 -3.55 -3.69 10.54
C PHE A 122 -4.92 -3.02 10.38
N PHE A 123 -5.77 -3.54 9.48
CA PHE A 123 -7.12 -3.02 9.20
C PHE A 123 -8.24 -3.97 9.64
N GLY A 124 -7.99 -5.27 9.70
CA GLY A 124 -9.02 -6.30 9.91
C GLY A 124 -9.33 -7.05 8.62
N GLU A 125 -10.19 -8.06 8.70
CA GLU A 125 -10.47 -8.96 7.56
C GLU A 125 -11.49 -8.38 6.56
N GLU A 126 -12.45 -7.61 7.04
CA GLU A 126 -13.57 -7.11 6.22
C GLU A 126 -13.36 -5.80 5.41
N PRO A 127 -12.47 -4.86 5.79
CA PRO A 127 -12.33 -3.61 5.05
C PRO A 127 -11.94 -3.79 3.59
N MET A 128 -12.35 -2.83 2.74
CA MET A 128 -12.06 -2.82 1.29
C MET A 128 -10.58 -3.05 0.97
N VAL A 129 -9.67 -2.44 1.73
CA VAL A 129 -8.21 -2.61 1.56
C VAL A 129 -7.74 -4.04 1.75
N THR A 130 -8.39 -4.82 2.63
CA THR A 130 -8.07 -6.23 2.83
C THR A 130 -8.64 -7.08 1.71
N VAL A 131 -9.86 -6.78 1.25
CA VAL A 131 -10.47 -7.45 0.09
C VAL A 131 -9.61 -7.25 -1.17
N ILE A 132 -9.18 -6.01 -1.45
CA ILE A 132 -8.31 -5.71 -2.59
C ILE A 132 -6.93 -6.39 -2.46
N ALA A 133 -6.42 -6.59 -1.25
CA ALA A 133 -5.14 -7.28 -1.05
C ALA A 133 -5.20 -8.79 -1.37
N HIS A 134 -6.39 -9.39 -1.34
CA HIS A 134 -6.63 -10.80 -1.69
C HIS A 134 -6.82 -11.03 -3.20
N ASP A 135 -7.05 -9.97 -3.99
CA ASP A 135 -7.16 -10.00 -5.47
C ASP A 135 -5.77 -10.08 -6.16
#